data_AF-W9YAU6-F1
#
_entry.id   AF-W9YAU6-F1
#
_cell.length_a   1.000
_cell.length_b   1.000
_cell.length_c   1.000
_cell.angle_alpha   90.00
_cell.angle_beta   90.00
_cell.angle_gamma   90.00
#
_symmetry.space_group_name_H-M   'P 1'
#
loop_
_entity.id
_entity.type
_entity.pdbx_description
1 polymer ?
#
loop_
_entity_poly.entity_id
_entity_poly.type
_entity_poly.pdbx_seq_one_letter_code
_entity_poly.pdbx_strand_id
1 'polypeptide(L)'
;MSVVFAVSSALITRDLDPNSSIISRRCVEDVLMISQRTPSAGDPIDATKWTCTALCALALCELISPTSGQLWDLLGRAMSMLDDLCAEYHLVHRDLDDDYRRIERSLLKLECSTAMHFRRPSPFCAMRLSVSSDKPSVSTDLPDELKVMSHLFDIAERFTTLPRPSDSLMESLIPLQMQLASTDSHVSIQSATLYTALHPLLTDWDMATKGMLDSHSKRLRLVIAHSASTVINHFARLDGEKRIISLWMAADKVLEAGLVWATYLMHRRTAPTEYEPSAPMGPLVAMSPILKVSALLASFSARWESGIAHAQAWESLVELLWNVV
;
A
#
# COMPACT_ATOMS: atom_id res chain seq x y z
N MET A 1 -18.12 1.69 21.21
CA MET A 1 -17.67 3.09 21.20
C MET A 1 -16.17 3.24 21.42
N SER A 2 -15.53 2.52 22.35
CA SER A 2 -14.11 2.68 22.67
C SER A 2 -13.15 2.53 21.47
N VAL A 3 -13.43 1.62 20.53
CA VAL A 3 -12.63 1.44 19.30
C VAL A 3 -12.56 2.70 18.44
N VAL A 4 -13.70 3.35 18.18
CA VAL A 4 -13.76 4.56 17.35
C VAL A 4 -13.00 5.71 18.03
N PHE A 5 -13.11 5.83 19.35
CA PHE A 5 -12.39 6.83 20.12
C PHE A 5 -10.87 6.59 20.11
N ALA A 6 -10.41 5.35 20.24
CA ALA A 6 -8.99 5.02 20.16
C ALA A 6 -8.39 5.40 18.80
N VAL A 7 -9.02 5.00 17.70
CA VAL A 7 -8.53 5.32 16.34
C VAL A 7 -8.58 6.84 16.08
N SER A 8 -9.68 7.50 16.45
CA SER A 8 -9.83 8.94 16.23
C SER A 8 -8.84 9.75 17.06
N SER A 9 -8.64 9.40 18.34
CA SER A 9 -7.68 10.08 19.21
C SER A 9 -6.23 9.86 18.76
N ALA A 10 -5.90 8.68 18.22
CA ALA A 10 -4.60 8.43 17.61
C ALA A 10 -4.35 9.33 16.39
N LEU A 11 -5.32 9.45 15.48
CA LEU A 11 -5.24 10.35 14.32
C LEU A 11 -5.14 11.82 14.74
N ILE A 12 -5.97 12.28 15.68
CA ILE A 12 -5.96 13.66 16.18
C ILE A 12 -4.61 13.97 16.85
N THR A 13 -4.10 13.07 17.67
CA THR A 13 -2.81 13.25 18.34
C THR A 13 -1.68 13.43 17.32
N ARG A 14 -1.69 12.63 16.25
CA ARG A 14 -0.65 12.69 15.21
C ARG A 14 -0.78 13.93 14.32
N ASP A 15 -1.99 14.26 13.87
CA ASP A 15 -2.18 15.27 12.80
C ASP A 15 -2.53 16.67 13.30
N LEU A 16 -3.03 16.82 14.53
CA LEU A 16 -3.61 18.08 15.03
C LEU A 16 -3.00 18.55 16.35
N ASP A 17 -2.91 17.66 17.34
CA ASP A 17 -2.49 18.03 18.69
C ASP A 17 -1.63 16.94 19.36
N PRO A 18 -0.30 16.99 19.19
CA PRO A 18 0.62 16.06 19.85
C PRO A 18 0.51 16.04 21.38
N ASN A 19 0.01 17.11 22.00
CA ASN A 19 -0.16 17.18 23.47
C ASN A 19 -1.30 16.28 23.97
N SER A 20 -2.20 15.84 23.07
CA SER A 20 -3.29 14.92 23.39
C SER A 20 -2.86 13.44 23.46
N SER A 21 -1.56 13.15 23.37
CA SER A 21 -1.01 11.78 23.40
C SER A 21 -1.41 10.95 24.62
N ILE A 22 -1.59 11.58 25.78
CA ILE A 22 -2.07 10.92 27.00
C ILE A 22 -3.48 10.36 26.81
N ILE A 23 -4.36 11.10 26.12
CA ILE A 23 -5.74 10.70 25.85
C ILE A 23 -5.74 9.52 24.88
N SER A 24 -4.99 9.63 23.78
CA SER A 24 -4.86 8.54 22.82
C SER A 24 -4.36 7.26 23.47
N ARG A 25 -3.33 7.34 24.32
CA ARG A 25 -2.79 6.18 25.02
C ARG A 25 -3.84 5.50 25.90
N ARG A 26 -4.59 6.28 26.69
CA ARG A 26 -5.67 5.75 27.53
C ARG A 26 -6.76 5.05 26.71
N CYS A 27 -7.17 5.64 25.59
CA CYS A 27 -8.17 5.01 24.73
C CYS A 27 -7.66 3.70 24.10
N VAL A 28 -6.38 3.63 23.74
CA VAL A 28 -5.73 2.40 23.25
C VAL A 28 -5.66 1.35 24.36
N GLU A 29 -5.28 1.73 25.58
CA GLU A 29 -5.27 0.86 26.77
C GLU A 29 -6.66 0.27 27.04
N ASP A 30 -7.73 1.06 26.94
CA ASP A 30 -9.11 0.58 27.10
C ASP A 30 -9.46 -0.49 26.06
N VAL A 31 -9.04 -0.33 24.80
CA VAL A 31 -9.25 -1.33 23.75
C VAL A 31 -8.38 -2.58 23.99
N LEU A 32 -7.17 -2.40 24.49
CA LEU A 32 -6.30 -3.52 24.88
C LEU A 32 -6.96 -4.37 25.98
N MET A 33 -7.54 -3.72 26.99
CA MET A 33 -8.29 -4.41 28.05
C MET A 33 -9.48 -5.19 27.49
N ILE A 34 -10.17 -4.67 26.47
CA ILE A 34 -11.24 -5.42 25.78
C ILE A 34 -10.69 -6.67 25.09
N SER A 35 -9.56 -6.55 24.39
CA SER A 35 -8.94 -7.68 23.66
C SER A 35 -8.42 -8.82 24.56
N GLN A 36 -8.28 -8.57 25.86
CA GLN A 36 -7.77 -9.52 26.86
C GLN A 36 -8.87 -10.09 27.76
N ARG A 37 -10.13 -9.64 27.60
CA ARG A 37 -11.23 -10.12 28.45
C ARG A 37 -11.51 -11.59 28.17
N THR A 38 -11.53 -12.39 29.22
CA THR A 38 -12.12 -13.73 29.19
C THR A 38 -13.62 -13.61 28.89
N PRO A 39 -14.17 -14.44 27.98
CA PRO A 39 -15.60 -14.43 27.71
C PRO A 39 -16.35 -14.70 29.02
N SER A 40 -17.20 -13.75 29.42
CA SER A 40 -18.16 -13.96 30.50
C SER A 40 -19.28 -14.88 30.00
N ALA A 41 -20.23 -15.25 30.86
CA ALA A 41 -21.34 -16.16 30.54
C ALA A 41 -22.34 -15.68 29.44
N GLY A 42 -21.93 -14.77 28.55
CA GLY A 42 -22.68 -14.32 27.38
C GLY A 42 -22.48 -15.21 26.15
N ASP A 43 -22.97 -14.74 24.99
CA ASP A 43 -22.82 -15.42 23.70
C ASP A 43 -21.33 -15.47 23.29
N PRO A 44 -20.73 -16.66 23.15
CA PRO A 44 -19.32 -16.80 22.77
C PRO A 44 -19.02 -16.14 21.42
N ILE A 45 -19.94 -16.23 20.44
CA ILE A 45 -19.75 -15.67 19.09
C ILE A 45 -19.58 -14.14 19.18
N ASP A 46 -20.44 -13.48 19.95
CA ASP A 46 -20.37 -12.03 20.10
C ASP A 46 -19.11 -11.60 20.86
N ALA A 47 -18.72 -12.36 21.89
CA ALA A 47 -17.48 -12.09 22.61
C ALA A 47 -16.26 -12.19 21.69
N THR A 48 -16.16 -13.26 20.89
CA THR A 48 -15.05 -13.48 19.96
C THR A 48 -15.02 -12.42 18.85
N LYS A 49 -16.18 -12.00 18.32
CA LYS A 49 -16.28 -10.85 17.39
C LYS A 49 -15.70 -9.57 17.97
N TRP A 50 -16.06 -9.24 19.21
CA TRP A 50 -15.58 -8.03 19.88
C TRP A 50 -14.07 -8.08 20.11
N THR A 51 -13.54 -9.24 20.52
CA THR A 51 -12.10 -9.46 20.67
C THR A 51 -11.37 -9.29 19.35
N CYS A 52 -11.86 -9.91 18.28
CA CYS A 52 -11.25 -9.78 16.94
C CYS A 52 -11.30 -8.33 16.43
N THR A 53 -12.42 -7.63 16.64
CA THR A 53 -12.57 -6.22 16.28
C THR A 53 -11.60 -5.33 17.07
N ALA A 54 -11.43 -5.59 18.38
CA ALA A 54 -10.49 -4.87 19.22
C ALA A 54 -9.04 -5.07 18.75
N LEU A 55 -8.65 -6.30 18.39
CA LEU A 55 -7.32 -6.60 17.86
C LEU A 55 -7.07 -5.88 16.52
N CYS A 56 -8.05 -5.87 15.60
CA CYS A 56 -7.96 -5.11 14.35
C CYS A 56 -7.80 -3.60 14.62
N ALA A 57 -8.52 -3.07 15.60
CA ALA A 57 -8.41 -1.67 15.99
C ALA A 57 -7.05 -1.32 16.60
N LEU A 58 -6.50 -2.20 17.44
CA LEU A 58 -5.15 -2.04 17.99
C LEU A 58 -4.09 -2.07 16.88
N ALA A 59 -4.21 -2.99 15.93
CA ALA A 59 -3.34 -3.04 14.76
C ALA A 59 -3.43 -1.74 13.93
N LEU A 60 -4.63 -1.20 13.74
CA LEU A 60 -4.83 0.09 13.08
C LEU A 60 -4.20 1.25 13.87
N CYS A 61 -4.30 1.25 15.19
CA CYS A 61 -3.63 2.25 16.04
C CYS A 61 -2.10 2.18 15.92
N GLU A 62 -1.52 0.98 15.86
CA GLU A 62 -0.08 0.80 15.60
C GLU A 62 0.32 1.26 14.19
N LEU A 63 -0.54 1.08 13.19
CA LEU A 63 -0.30 1.62 11.84
C LEU A 63 -0.29 3.15 11.82
N ILE A 64 -1.16 3.79 12.62
CA ILE A 64 -1.24 5.25 12.75
C ILE A 64 0.00 5.79 13.47
N SER A 65 0.40 5.13 14.56
CA SER A 65 1.48 5.51 15.46
C SER A 65 2.31 4.28 15.84
N PRO A 66 3.38 3.94 15.07
CA PRO A 66 4.16 2.72 15.28
C PRO A 66 5.06 2.90 16.51
N THR A 67 4.56 2.55 17.69
CA THR A 67 5.24 2.82 18.97
C THR A 67 5.76 1.56 19.65
N SER A 68 5.05 0.44 19.50
CA SER A 68 5.37 -0.80 20.23
C SER A 68 6.00 -1.88 19.36
N GLY A 69 5.88 -1.78 18.03
CA GLY A 69 6.33 -2.81 17.09
C GLY A 69 5.48 -4.09 17.13
N GLN A 70 4.31 -4.07 17.78
CA GLN A 70 3.45 -5.24 17.99
C GLN A 70 2.48 -5.51 16.83
N LEU A 71 2.55 -4.75 15.73
CA LEU A 71 1.60 -4.85 14.61
C LEU A 71 1.40 -6.30 14.14
N TRP A 72 2.49 -7.04 13.90
CA TRP A 72 2.42 -8.44 13.45
C TRP A 72 1.83 -9.39 14.50
N ASP A 73 2.09 -9.16 15.79
CA ASP A 73 1.51 -9.96 16.87
C ASP A 73 0.00 -9.73 16.96
N LEU A 74 -0.43 -8.46 16.88
CA LEU A 74 -1.84 -8.08 16.90
C LEU A 74 -2.60 -8.68 15.71
N LEU A 75 -2.02 -8.61 14.51
CA LEU A 75 -2.60 -9.22 13.31
C LEU A 75 -2.63 -10.75 13.43
N GLY A 76 -1.55 -11.37 13.90
CA GLY A 76 -1.47 -12.82 14.17
C GLY A 76 -2.58 -13.30 15.12
N ARG A 77 -2.77 -12.59 16.23
CA ARG A 77 -3.84 -12.85 17.19
C ARG A 77 -5.22 -12.61 16.60
N ALA A 78 -5.41 -11.54 15.83
CA ALA A 78 -6.69 -11.28 15.16
C ALA A 78 -7.06 -12.40 14.18
N MET A 79 -6.09 -12.93 13.43
CA MET A 79 -6.31 -14.05 12.53
C MET A 79 -6.71 -15.32 13.29
N SER A 80 -5.98 -15.66 14.36
CA SER A 80 -6.36 -16.80 15.21
C SER A 80 -7.78 -16.65 15.77
N MET A 81 -8.17 -15.45 16.21
CA MET A 81 -9.52 -15.19 16.71
C MET A 81 -10.59 -15.25 15.63
N LEU A 82 -10.25 -14.90 14.38
CA LEU A 82 -11.17 -15.04 13.26
C LEU A 82 -11.41 -16.51 12.91
N ASP A 83 -10.37 -17.34 12.99
CA ASP A 83 -10.49 -18.78 12.78
C ASP A 83 -11.28 -19.46 13.90
N ASP A 84 -11.05 -19.05 15.15
CA ASP A 84 -11.86 -19.51 16.30
C ASP A 84 -13.32 -19.09 16.15
N LEU A 85 -13.59 -17.84 15.73
CA LEU A 85 -14.94 -17.36 15.44
C LEU A 85 -15.61 -18.22 14.35
N CYS A 86 -14.90 -18.50 13.26
CA CYS A 86 -15.41 -19.36 12.18
C CYS A 86 -15.77 -20.76 12.69
N ALA A 87 -14.92 -21.34 13.56
CA ALA A 87 -15.19 -22.62 14.19
C ALA A 87 -16.44 -22.58 15.09
N GLU A 88 -16.65 -21.50 15.86
CA GLU A 88 -17.85 -21.30 16.69
C GLU A 88 -19.13 -21.26 15.84
N TYR A 89 -19.13 -20.54 14.71
CA TYR A 89 -20.25 -20.55 13.76
C TYR A 89 -20.58 -21.97 13.27
N HIS A 90 -19.56 -22.73 12.89
CA HIS A 90 -19.73 -24.11 12.42
C HIS A 90 -20.24 -25.05 13.52
N LEU A 91 -19.73 -24.92 14.75
CA LEU A 91 -20.17 -25.72 15.91
C LEU A 91 -21.66 -25.51 16.19
N VAL A 92 -22.14 -24.28 16.08
CA VAL A 92 -23.56 -23.92 16.31
C VAL A 92 -24.41 -24.09 15.03
N HIS A 93 -23.83 -24.60 13.94
CA HIS A 93 -24.48 -24.81 12.65
C HIS A 93 -25.17 -23.54 12.11
N ARG A 94 -24.51 -22.39 12.32
CA ARG A 94 -24.99 -21.07 11.91
C ARG A 94 -24.18 -20.57 10.72
N ASP A 95 -24.86 -19.95 9.76
CA ASP A 95 -24.20 -19.29 8.64
C ASP A 95 -23.38 -18.07 9.11
N LEU A 96 -22.27 -17.83 8.42
CA LEU A 96 -21.43 -16.65 8.64
C LEU A 96 -22.21 -15.37 8.31
N ASP A 97 -22.36 -14.50 9.30
CA ASP A 97 -23.08 -13.24 9.14
C ASP A 97 -22.23 -12.11 8.54
N ASP A 98 -22.87 -10.97 8.31
CA ASP A 98 -22.22 -9.82 7.68
C ASP A 98 -21.15 -9.18 8.57
N ASP A 99 -21.25 -9.31 9.88
CA ASP A 99 -20.23 -8.78 10.80
C ASP A 99 -18.96 -9.62 10.73
N TYR A 100 -19.07 -10.95 10.68
CA TYR A 100 -17.94 -11.83 10.38
C TYR A 100 -17.25 -11.40 9.08
N ARG A 101 -18.02 -11.24 7.98
CA ARG A 101 -17.47 -10.86 6.67
C ARG A 101 -16.79 -9.48 6.69
N ARG A 102 -17.32 -8.53 7.46
CA ARG A 102 -16.72 -7.19 7.63
C ARG A 102 -15.41 -7.25 8.39
N ILE A 103 -15.35 -8.03 9.47
CA ILE A 103 -14.12 -8.24 10.25
C ILE A 103 -13.07 -8.92 9.38
N GLU A 104 -13.43 -10.01 8.70
CA GLU A 104 -12.56 -10.74 7.77
C GLU A 104 -11.98 -9.80 6.70
N ARG A 105 -12.82 -9.00 6.04
CA ARG A 105 -12.35 -8.05 5.02
C ARG A 105 -11.45 -6.97 5.61
N SER A 106 -11.74 -6.47 6.80
CA SER A 106 -10.94 -5.45 7.46
C SER A 106 -9.57 -6.00 7.84
N LEU A 107 -9.52 -7.19 8.41
CA LEU A 107 -8.29 -7.90 8.74
C LEU A 107 -7.49 -8.20 7.48
N LEU A 108 -8.14 -8.66 6.41
CA LEU A 108 -7.48 -8.92 5.13
C LEU A 108 -6.86 -7.66 4.55
N LYS A 109 -7.52 -6.50 4.61
CA LYS A 109 -6.94 -5.22 4.17
C LYS A 109 -5.71 -4.82 4.98
N LEU A 110 -5.78 -4.94 6.31
CA LEU A 110 -4.68 -4.61 7.21
C LEU A 110 -3.48 -5.52 6.96
N GLU A 111 -3.72 -6.83 6.88
CA GLU A 111 -2.71 -7.85 6.64
C GLU A 111 -2.07 -7.68 5.26
N CYS A 112 -2.87 -7.49 4.19
CA CYS A 112 -2.34 -7.27 2.84
C CYS A 112 -1.42 -6.05 2.78
N SER A 113 -1.87 -4.92 3.35
CA SER A 113 -1.10 -3.68 3.36
C SER A 113 0.22 -3.85 4.12
N THR A 114 0.17 -4.54 5.26
CA THR A 114 1.32 -4.81 6.13
C THR A 114 2.31 -5.77 5.48
N ALA A 115 1.83 -6.88 4.93
CA ALA A 115 2.62 -7.87 4.21
C ALA A 115 3.32 -7.28 2.98
N MET A 116 2.61 -6.47 2.19
CA MET A 116 3.19 -5.77 1.04
C MET A 116 4.26 -4.77 1.45
N HIS A 117 4.02 -4.00 2.52
CA HIS A 117 4.97 -3.01 3.00
C HIS A 117 6.27 -3.66 3.50
N PHE A 118 6.17 -4.68 4.35
CA PHE A 118 7.35 -5.39 4.86
C PHE A 118 7.92 -6.43 3.90
N ARG A 119 7.31 -6.61 2.71
CA ARG A 119 7.65 -7.66 1.74
C ARG A 119 7.71 -9.04 2.37
N ARG A 120 6.78 -9.31 3.29
CA ARG A 120 6.68 -10.58 4.03
C ARG A 120 5.50 -11.38 3.49
N PRO A 121 5.69 -12.64 3.08
CA PRO A 121 4.57 -13.50 2.72
C PRO A 121 3.58 -13.67 3.89
N SER A 122 2.30 -13.51 3.62
CA SER A 122 1.22 -13.79 4.58
C SER A 122 0.43 -15.03 4.12
N PRO A 123 0.45 -16.13 4.89
CA PRO A 123 -0.37 -17.32 4.61
C PRO A 123 -1.87 -16.99 4.57
N PHE A 124 -2.31 -16.04 5.39
CA PHE A 124 -3.71 -15.61 5.43
C PHE A 124 -4.12 -14.91 4.13
N CYS A 125 -3.30 -13.98 3.64
CA CYS A 125 -3.51 -13.37 2.33
C CYS A 125 -3.49 -14.41 1.22
N ALA A 126 -2.48 -15.29 1.20
CA ALA A 126 -2.37 -16.33 0.18
C ALA A 126 -3.61 -17.23 0.15
N MET A 127 -4.09 -17.69 1.32
CA MET A 127 -5.28 -18.52 1.42
C MET A 127 -6.56 -17.77 0.99
N ARG A 128 -6.77 -16.54 1.46
CA ARG A 128 -8.04 -15.82 1.26
C ARG A 128 -8.14 -15.11 -0.09
N LEU A 129 -7.01 -14.80 -0.74
CA LEU A 129 -6.97 -14.17 -2.06
C LEU A 129 -6.91 -15.21 -3.20
N SER A 130 -6.20 -16.34 -3.03
CA SER A 130 -6.09 -17.38 -4.06
C SER A 130 -7.41 -18.08 -4.41
N VAL A 131 -8.33 -18.18 -3.43
CA VAL A 131 -9.65 -18.81 -3.60
C VAL A 131 -10.52 -18.07 -4.65
N SER A 132 -10.17 -16.84 -5.05
CA SER A 132 -10.87 -16.08 -6.09
C SER A 132 -10.27 -16.13 -7.50
N SER A 133 -9.05 -16.68 -7.69
CA SER A 133 -8.37 -16.59 -8.99
C SER A 133 -8.82 -17.68 -10.00
N ASP A 134 -9.19 -18.87 -9.53
CA ASP A 134 -9.29 -20.06 -10.40
C ASP A 134 -10.70 -20.62 -10.67
N LYS A 135 -11.78 -19.97 -10.22
CA LYS A 135 -13.15 -20.43 -10.52
C LYS A 135 -14.11 -19.29 -10.89
N PRO A 136 -14.68 -19.27 -12.10
CA PRO A 136 -15.81 -18.42 -12.42
C PRO A 136 -17.08 -19.06 -11.84
N SER A 137 -17.32 -18.89 -10.54
CA SER A 137 -18.59 -19.28 -9.93
C SER A 137 -19.04 -18.28 -8.87
N VAL A 138 -20.14 -17.59 -9.20
CA VAL A 138 -21.14 -16.98 -8.31
C VAL A 138 -20.58 -16.07 -7.21
N SER A 139 -20.34 -14.82 -7.60
CA SER A 139 -20.46 -13.60 -6.78
C SER A 139 -19.98 -13.70 -5.32
N THR A 140 -18.68 -13.68 -5.12
CA THR A 140 -18.12 -12.94 -3.98
C THR A 140 -17.28 -11.83 -4.58
N ASP A 141 -17.92 -10.74 -5.04
CA ASP A 141 -17.20 -9.60 -5.60
C ASP A 141 -16.27 -9.03 -4.53
N LEU A 142 -14.98 -9.37 -4.65
CA LEU A 142 -13.94 -8.74 -3.86
C LEU A 142 -13.99 -7.23 -4.14
N PRO A 143 -13.96 -6.38 -3.10
CA PRO A 143 -13.75 -4.96 -3.26
C PRO A 143 -12.54 -4.68 -4.14
N ASP A 144 -12.60 -3.66 -4.99
CA ASP A 144 -11.54 -3.33 -5.96
C ASP A 144 -10.15 -3.21 -5.32
N GLU A 145 -10.08 -2.71 -4.08
CA GLU A 145 -8.84 -2.63 -3.31
C GLU A 145 -8.20 -4.00 -3.05
N LEU A 146 -8.98 -5.02 -2.72
CA LEU A 146 -8.48 -6.38 -2.46
C LEU A 146 -8.10 -7.09 -3.76
N LYS A 147 -8.79 -6.79 -4.87
CA LYS A 147 -8.39 -7.23 -6.22
C LYS A 147 -7.03 -6.64 -6.62
N VAL A 148 -6.80 -5.35 -6.34
CA VAL A 148 -5.48 -4.75 -6.57
C VAL A 148 -4.41 -5.42 -5.72
N MET A 149 -4.69 -5.68 -4.44
CA MET A 149 -3.73 -6.36 -3.55
C MET A 149 -3.36 -7.76 -4.03
N SER A 150 -4.31 -8.58 -4.50
CA SER A 150 -3.98 -9.91 -5.04
C SER A 150 -3.02 -9.82 -6.22
N HIS A 151 -3.27 -8.91 -7.16
CA HIS A 151 -2.37 -8.71 -8.30
C HIS A 151 -1.00 -8.15 -7.89
N LEU A 152 -0.92 -7.32 -6.84
CA LEU A 152 0.37 -6.87 -6.30
C LEU A 152 1.19 -8.03 -5.70
N PHE A 153 0.54 -8.96 -5.00
CA PHE A 153 1.21 -10.18 -4.52
C PHE A 153 1.70 -11.05 -5.68
N ASP A 154 0.86 -11.26 -6.70
CA ASP A 154 1.23 -12.02 -7.90
C ASP A 154 2.44 -11.39 -8.60
N ILE A 155 2.44 -10.06 -8.77
CA ILE A 155 3.56 -9.32 -9.35
C ILE A 155 4.84 -9.53 -8.52
N ALA A 156 4.75 -9.36 -7.20
CA ALA A 156 5.89 -9.54 -6.30
C ALA A 156 6.47 -10.96 -6.36
N GLU A 157 5.62 -11.99 -6.38
CA GLU A 157 6.03 -13.39 -6.52
C GLU A 157 6.66 -13.70 -7.89
N ARG A 158 6.15 -13.09 -8.96
CA ARG A 158 6.72 -13.27 -10.30
C ARG A 158 8.12 -12.69 -10.42
N PHE A 159 8.40 -11.56 -9.77
CA PHE A 159 9.75 -11.00 -9.75
C PHE A 159 10.75 -11.81 -8.92
N THR A 160 10.31 -12.54 -7.88
CA THR A 160 11.21 -13.41 -7.10
C THR A 160 11.53 -14.70 -7.85
N THR A 161 10.56 -15.24 -8.58
CA THR A 161 10.70 -16.51 -9.32
C THR A 161 11.34 -16.34 -10.69
N LEU A 162 11.12 -15.21 -11.35
CA LEU A 162 11.64 -14.91 -12.68
C LEU A 162 12.30 -13.52 -12.68
N PRO A 163 13.61 -13.43 -12.37
CA PRO A 163 14.29 -12.14 -12.22
C PRO A 163 14.40 -11.32 -13.51
N ARG A 164 14.03 -11.89 -14.67
CA ARG A 164 14.00 -11.19 -15.97
C ARG A 164 12.76 -11.53 -16.80
N PRO A 165 11.56 -11.05 -16.42
CA PRO A 165 10.37 -11.22 -17.23
C PRO A 165 10.42 -10.30 -18.47
N SER A 166 9.84 -10.74 -19.59
CA SER A 166 9.68 -9.87 -20.76
C SER A 166 8.62 -8.81 -20.50
N ASP A 167 8.73 -7.64 -21.12
CA ASP A 167 7.78 -6.53 -20.98
C ASP A 167 6.32 -6.96 -21.24
N SER A 168 6.10 -7.82 -22.25
CA SER A 168 4.80 -8.42 -22.56
C SER A 168 4.26 -9.31 -21.44
N LEU A 169 5.14 -10.10 -20.80
CA LEU A 169 4.77 -10.94 -19.66
C LEU A 169 4.42 -10.06 -18.46
N MET A 170 5.13 -8.94 -18.27
CA MET A 170 4.88 -8.02 -17.17
C MET A 170 3.57 -7.25 -17.31
N GLU A 171 3.28 -6.73 -18.50
CA GLU A 171 1.98 -6.09 -18.74
C GLU A 171 0.83 -7.10 -18.63
N SER A 172 1.06 -8.37 -18.97
CA SER A 172 0.06 -9.44 -18.77
C SER A 172 -0.25 -9.74 -17.31
N LEU A 173 0.59 -9.31 -16.36
CA LEU A 173 0.29 -9.38 -14.92
C LEU A 173 -0.75 -8.33 -14.50
N ILE A 174 -0.93 -7.28 -15.30
CA ILE A 174 -1.97 -6.29 -15.07
C ILE A 174 -3.30 -6.83 -15.62
N PRO A 175 -4.39 -6.79 -14.85
CA PRO A 175 -5.69 -7.25 -15.32
C PRO A 175 -6.15 -6.46 -16.54
N LEU A 176 -6.78 -7.13 -17.53
CA LEU A 176 -7.21 -6.52 -18.78
C LEU A 176 -8.08 -5.26 -18.57
N GLN A 177 -8.97 -5.28 -17.58
CA GLN A 177 -9.84 -4.14 -17.24
C GLN A 177 -9.09 -2.93 -16.64
N MET A 178 -7.83 -3.12 -16.22
CA MET A 178 -6.94 -2.08 -15.68
C MET A 178 -5.75 -1.80 -16.61
N GLN A 179 -5.68 -2.46 -17.78
CA GLN A 179 -4.64 -2.18 -18.76
C GLN A 179 -4.89 -0.86 -19.49
N LEU A 180 -3.83 -0.12 -19.78
CA LEU A 180 -3.90 1.19 -20.41
C LEU A 180 -3.61 1.06 -21.91
N ALA A 181 -4.63 1.31 -22.72
CA ALA A 181 -4.52 1.23 -24.18
C ALA A 181 -3.62 2.34 -24.76
N SER A 182 -3.49 3.48 -24.08
CA SER A 182 -2.67 4.63 -24.52
C SER A 182 -2.08 5.39 -23.33
N THR A 183 -1.04 6.16 -23.60
CA THR A 183 -0.33 7.00 -22.61
C THR A 183 -1.14 8.22 -22.17
N ASP A 184 -2.13 8.61 -22.96
CA ASP A 184 -2.96 9.81 -22.71
C ASP A 184 -4.27 9.47 -21.96
N SER A 185 -4.50 8.19 -21.66
CA SER A 185 -5.67 7.75 -20.92
C SER A 185 -5.63 8.18 -19.47
N HIS A 186 -6.79 8.52 -18.90
CA HIS A 186 -6.90 8.80 -17.47
C HIS A 186 -6.53 7.55 -16.66
N VAL A 187 -5.46 7.65 -15.87
CA VAL A 187 -4.97 6.53 -15.05
C VAL A 187 -5.67 6.55 -13.69
N SER A 188 -6.44 5.49 -13.39
CA SER A 188 -7.02 5.32 -12.06
C SER A 188 -5.92 5.00 -11.03
N ILE A 189 -6.16 5.28 -9.74
CA ILE A 189 -5.18 4.97 -8.69
C ILE A 189 -4.90 3.46 -8.60
N GLN A 190 -5.90 2.62 -8.86
CA GLN A 190 -5.75 1.16 -8.89
C GLN A 190 -4.75 0.75 -9.98
N SER A 191 -4.96 1.23 -11.21
CA SER A 191 -4.07 0.94 -12.33
C SER A 191 -2.68 1.52 -12.08
N ALA A 192 -2.61 2.77 -11.59
CA ALA A 192 -1.35 3.44 -11.28
C ALA A 192 -0.52 2.66 -10.26
N THR A 193 -1.17 2.11 -9.22
CA THR A 193 -0.49 1.32 -8.18
C THR A 193 0.09 0.04 -8.78
N LEU A 194 -0.67 -0.67 -9.63
CA LEU A 194 -0.21 -1.88 -10.29
C LEU A 194 0.94 -1.63 -11.27
N TYR A 195 0.82 -0.60 -12.12
CA TYR A 195 1.91 -0.23 -13.03
C TYR A 195 3.16 0.24 -12.29
N THR A 196 3.01 0.98 -11.20
CA THR A 196 4.17 1.39 -10.38
C THR A 196 4.87 0.17 -9.78
N ALA A 197 4.15 -0.90 -9.43
CA ALA A 197 4.77 -2.15 -8.96
C ALA A 197 5.63 -2.85 -10.02
N LEU A 198 5.47 -2.51 -11.31
CA LEU A 198 6.35 -2.97 -12.39
C LEU A 198 7.68 -2.19 -12.46
N HIS A 199 7.97 -1.32 -11.48
CA HIS A 199 9.17 -0.50 -11.47
C HIS A 199 10.52 -1.20 -11.62
N PRO A 200 10.73 -2.49 -11.29
CA PRO A 200 12.00 -3.16 -11.56
C PRO A 200 12.45 -3.06 -13.02
N LEU A 201 11.53 -2.89 -13.98
CA LEU A 201 11.85 -2.58 -15.40
C LEU A 201 12.64 -1.28 -15.60
N LEU A 202 12.44 -0.31 -14.71
CA LEU A 202 13.07 1.00 -14.77
C LEU A 202 14.28 1.09 -13.85
N THR A 203 14.17 0.51 -12.65
CA THR A 203 15.15 0.70 -11.58
C THR A 203 16.30 -0.31 -11.58
N ASP A 204 16.17 -1.45 -12.28
CA ASP A 204 17.26 -2.41 -12.43
C ASP A 204 18.23 -2.00 -13.56
N TRP A 205 19.44 -1.58 -13.18
CA TRP A 205 20.48 -1.06 -14.08
C TRP A 205 20.90 -2.05 -15.18
N ASP A 206 20.86 -3.36 -14.88
CA ASP A 206 21.18 -4.41 -15.85
C ASP A 206 20.11 -4.52 -16.97
N MET A 207 18.86 -4.19 -16.64
CA MET A 207 17.72 -4.18 -17.59
C MET A 207 17.62 -2.87 -18.37
N ALA A 208 18.16 -1.80 -17.81
CA ALA A 208 18.10 -0.47 -18.40
C ALA A 208 19.14 -0.24 -19.52
N THR A 209 20.26 -0.98 -19.49
CA THR A 209 21.45 -0.71 -20.33
C THR A 209 21.66 -1.70 -21.47
N LYS A 210 20.97 -2.86 -21.50
CA LYS A 210 21.20 -3.93 -22.48
C LYS A 210 19.98 -4.20 -23.37
N GLY A 211 19.81 -3.39 -24.41
CA GLY A 211 18.91 -3.72 -25.53
C GLY A 211 18.50 -2.51 -26.36
N MET A 212 18.31 -2.72 -27.68
CA MET A 212 17.50 -1.79 -28.47
C MET A 212 16.08 -1.81 -27.89
N LEU A 213 15.67 -0.70 -27.29
CA LEU A 213 14.32 -0.54 -26.76
C LEU A 213 13.32 -0.59 -27.93
N ASP A 214 12.52 -1.66 -27.98
CA ASP A 214 11.38 -1.71 -28.89
C ASP A 214 10.34 -0.62 -28.51
N SER A 215 9.41 -0.34 -29.41
CA SER A 215 8.37 0.68 -29.18
C SER A 215 7.42 0.33 -28.03
N HIS A 216 7.24 -0.96 -27.74
CA HIS A 216 6.35 -1.45 -26.70
C HIS A 216 6.95 -1.21 -25.30
N SER A 217 8.24 -1.46 -25.14
CA SER A 217 9.05 -1.18 -23.95
C SER A 217 9.07 0.30 -23.63
N LYS A 218 9.21 1.16 -24.66
CA LYS A 218 9.14 2.62 -24.49
C LYS A 218 7.77 3.06 -23.96
N ARG A 219 6.67 2.52 -24.51
CA ARG A 219 5.31 2.83 -24.02
C ARG A 219 5.14 2.38 -22.58
N LEU A 220 5.50 1.14 -22.25
CA LEU A 220 5.32 0.59 -20.90
C LEU A 220 6.11 1.40 -19.86
N ARG A 221 7.36 1.74 -20.15
CA ARG A 221 8.19 2.63 -19.29
C ARG A 221 7.54 3.98 -19.05
N LEU A 222 7.00 4.60 -20.10
CA LEU A 222 6.28 5.87 -20.00
C LEU A 222 5.01 5.74 -19.14
N VAL A 223 4.24 4.67 -19.32
CA VAL A 223 3.05 4.37 -18.52
C VAL A 223 3.41 4.18 -17.04
N ILE A 224 4.49 3.45 -16.73
CA ILE A 224 4.97 3.26 -15.36
C ILE A 224 5.37 4.61 -14.73
N ALA A 225 6.11 5.45 -15.45
CA ALA A 225 6.49 6.78 -14.96
C ALA A 225 5.27 7.67 -14.69
N HIS A 226 4.33 7.76 -15.64
CA HIS A 226 3.09 8.53 -15.44
C HIS A 226 2.20 7.97 -14.31
N SER A 227 2.22 6.65 -14.12
CA SER A 227 1.56 5.99 -13.00
C SER A 227 2.17 6.40 -11.66
N ALA A 228 3.50 6.45 -11.57
CA ALA A 228 4.18 6.95 -10.37
C ALA A 228 3.82 8.41 -10.06
N SER A 229 3.76 9.27 -11.09
CA SER A 229 3.27 10.65 -10.93
C SER A 229 1.82 10.70 -10.42
N THR A 230 0.95 9.83 -10.93
CA THR A 230 -0.44 9.68 -10.47
C THR A 230 -0.52 9.26 -9.00
N VAL A 231 0.31 8.32 -8.56
CA VAL A 231 0.42 7.90 -7.15
C VAL A 231 0.86 9.06 -6.27
N ILE A 232 1.89 9.82 -6.67
CA ILE A 232 2.36 11.01 -5.93
C ILE A 232 1.24 12.04 -5.79
N ASN A 233 0.51 12.33 -6.88
CA ASN A 233 -0.61 13.27 -6.87
C ASN A 233 -1.75 12.79 -5.94
N HIS A 234 -2.00 11.48 -5.91
CA HIS A 234 -2.98 10.89 -5.00
C HIS A 234 -2.60 11.11 -3.53
N PHE A 235 -1.35 10.83 -3.15
CA PHE A 235 -0.87 11.08 -1.79
C PHE A 235 -0.85 12.57 -1.43
N ALA A 236 -0.50 13.46 -2.37
CA ALA A 236 -0.59 14.90 -2.17
C ALA A 236 -2.01 15.35 -1.83
N ARG A 237 -3.03 14.79 -2.50
CA ARG A 237 -4.43 15.05 -2.19
C ARG A 237 -4.83 14.49 -0.83
N LEU A 238 -4.49 13.23 -0.54
CA LEU A 238 -4.80 12.60 0.75
C LEU A 238 -4.17 13.36 1.92
N ASP A 239 -2.96 13.87 1.74
CA ASP A 239 -2.26 14.67 2.74
C ASP A 239 -2.99 15.98 3.02
N GLY A 240 -3.34 16.72 1.95
CA GLY A 240 -4.11 17.96 2.06
C GLY A 240 -5.48 17.78 2.72
N GLU A 241 -6.10 16.59 2.57
CA GLU A 241 -7.37 16.23 3.19
C GLU A 241 -7.22 15.57 4.57
N LYS A 242 -6.00 15.36 5.09
CA LYS A 242 -5.70 14.63 6.34
C LYS A 242 -6.30 13.21 6.37
N ARG A 243 -6.22 12.50 5.25
CA ARG A 243 -6.80 11.15 5.06
C ARG A 243 -5.76 10.03 5.01
N ILE A 244 -4.49 10.32 5.32
CA ILE A 244 -3.44 9.30 5.36
C ILE A 244 -3.54 8.56 6.70
N ILE A 245 -3.75 7.24 6.66
CA ILE A 245 -3.86 6.44 7.89
C ILE A 245 -2.49 6.11 8.47
N SER A 246 -1.52 5.72 7.65
CA SER A 246 -0.16 5.37 8.07
C SER A 246 0.85 6.25 7.34
N LEU A 247 1.56 7.12 8.09
CA LEU A 247 2.56 8.02 7.51
C LEU A 247 3.80 7.27 7.01
N TRP A 248 4.22 6.21 7.71
CA TRP A 248 5.42 5.46 7.36
C TRP A 248 5.21 4.58 6.12
N MET A 249 4.05 3.91 6.00
CA MET A 249 3.70 3.21 4.76
C MET A 249 3.53 4.18 3.58
N ALA A 250 2.93 5.35 3.82
CA ALA A 250 2.78 6.38 2.81
C ALA A 250 4.14 6.95 2.38
N ALA A 251 5.07 7.18 3.31
CA ALA A 251 6.41 7.66 3.04
C ALA A 251 7.16 6.70 2.10
N ASP A 252 7.12 5.39 2.39
CA ASP A 252 7.74 4.38 1.53
C ASP A 252 7.13 4.35 0.13
N LYS A 253 5.80 4.43 0.02
CA LYS A 253 5.11 4.44 -1.29
C LYS A 253 5.40 5.71 -2.09
N VAL A 254 5.48 6.85 -1.42
CA VAL A 254 5.83 8.13 -2.03
C VAL A 254 7.29 8.14 -2.48
N LEU A 255 8.21 7.57 -1.68
CA LEU A 255 9.61 7.38 -2.08
C LEU A 255 9.75 6.45 -3.27
N GLU A 256 9.07 5.30 -3.24
CA GLU A 256 9.08 4.32 -4.34
C GLU A 256 8.62 4.98 -5.64
N ALA A 257 7.48 5.67 -5.63
CA ALA A 257 6.99 6.40 -6.79
C ALA A 257 7.93 7.55 -7.22
N GLY A 258 8.53 8.26 -6.26
CA GLY A 258 9.52 9.30 -6.52
C GLY A 258 10.76 8.76 -7.23
N LEU A 259 11.29 7.63 -6.75
CA LEU A 259 12.42 6.92 -7.36
C LEU A 259 12.11 6.51 -8.79
N VAL A 260 10.93 5.93 -9.03
CA VAL A 260 10.48 5.56 -10.38
C VAL A 260 10.51 6.74 -11.34
N TRP A 261 9.95 7.88 -10.91
CA TRP A 261 9.92 9.09 -11.72
C TRP A 261 11.33 9.65 -11.97
N ALA A 262 12.15 9.74 -10.92
CA ALA A 262 13.54 10.18 -11.00
C ALA A 262 14.36 9.35 -11.98
N THR A 263 14.27 8.02 -11.86
CA THR A 263 14.96 7.08 -12.74
C THR A 263 14.50 7.25 -14.18
N TYR A 264 13.20 7.44 -14.43
CA TYR A 264 12.70 7.72 -15.78
C TYR A 264 13.30 9.00 -16.37
N LEU A 265 13.41 10.09 -15.60
CA LEU A 265 14.03 11.34 -16.04
C LEU A 265 15.51 11.16 -16.40
N MET A 266 16.27 10.40 -15.58
CA MET A 266 17.66 10.09 -15.87
C MET A 266 17.80 9.32 -17.20
N HIS A 267 16.98 8.28 -17.41
CA HIS A 267 17.00 7.48 -18.64
C HIS A 267 16.69 8.30 -19.88
N ARG A 268 15.72 9.21 -19.79
CA ARG A 268 15.34 10.05 -20.91
C ARG A 268 16.49 10.97 -21.34
N ARG A 269 17.31 11.46 -20.40
CA ARG A 269 18.45 12.33 -20.71
C ARG A 269 19.63 11.57 -21.29
N THR A 270 19.89 10.36 -20.83
CA THR A 270 21.05 9.55 -21.27
C THR A 270 20.81 8.80 -22.57
N ALA A 271 19.56 8.69 -23.03
CA ALA A 271 19.22 8.04 -24.30
C ALA A 271 19.76 8.83 -25.52
N PRO A 272 20.42 8.16 -26.49
CA PRO A 272 20.94 8.82 -27.68
C PRO A 272 19.81 9.41 -28.54
N THR A 273 20.03 10.64 -29.01
CA THR A 273 19.06 11.58 -29.60
C THR A 273 18.41 11.11 -30.90
N GLU A 274 18.89 10.04 -31.52
CA GLU A 274 18.38 9.51 -32.80
C GLU A 274 17.05 8.74 -32.69
N TYR A 275 16.52 8.53 -31.47
CA TYR A 275 15.41 7.61 -31.22
C TYR A 275 14.15 8.20 -30.52
N GLU A 276 14.01 9.54 -30.41
CA GLU A 276 12.80 10.19 -29.87
C GLU A 276 12.14 11.17 -30.85
N PRO A 277 10.89 10.93 -31.28
CA PRO A 277 9.99 11.97 -31.79
C PRO A 277 8.99 12.46 -30.72
N SER A 278 9.23 12.23 -29.43
CA SER A 278 8.39 12.79 -28.36
C SER A 278 8.84 14.20 -28.02
N ALA A 279 7.92 15.17 -28.11
CA ALA A 279 8.15 16.56 -27.77
C ALA A 279 8.91 16.73 -26.43
N PRO A 280 9.79 17.73 -26.30
CA PRO A 280 10.51 17.99 -25.06
C PRO A 280 9.51 18.15 -23.91
N MET A 281 9.68 17.36 -22.84
CA MET A 281 8.84 17.51 -21.64
C MET A 281 9.20 18.83 -20.98
N GLY A 282 8.18 19.66 -20.76
CA GLY A 282 8.36 20.95 -20.10
C GLY A 282 8.97 20.78 -18.70
N PRO A 283 9.87 21.67 -18.25
CA PRO A 283 10.50 21.59 -16.93
C PRO A 283 9.49 21.48 -15.79
N LEU A 284 8.33 22.13 -15.93
CA LEU A 284 7.25 22.09 -14.95
C LEU A 284 6.63 20.69 -14.81
N VAL A 285 6.51 19.95 -15.91
CA VAL A 285 5.98 18.57 -15.91
C VAL A 285 7.00 17.61 -15.29
N ALA A 286 8.29 17.79 -15.59
CA ALA A 286 9.36 16.99 -15.02
C ALA A 286 9.54 17.22 -13.51
N MET A 287 9.51 18.47 -13.06
CA MET A 287 9.80 18.83 -11.67
C MET A 287 8.60 18.74 -10.73
N SER A 288 7.36 18.82 -11.24
CA SER A 288 6.18 18.80 -10.35
C SER A 288 6.13 17.56 -9.44
N PRO A 289 6.35 16.32 -9.92
CA PRO A 289 6.37 15.15 -9.05
C PRO A 289 7.52 15.19 -8.03
N ILE A 290 8.70 15.67 -8.44
CA ILE A 290 9.88 15.78 -7.56
C ILE A 290 9.57 16.71 -6.37
N LEU A 291 9.04 17.90 -6.66
CA LEU A 291 8.70 18.89 -5.63
C LEU A 291 7.58 18.39 -4.71
N LYS A 292 6.60 17.64 -5.24
CA LYS A 292 5.52 17.05 -4.44
C LYS A 292 6.02 15.98 -3.49
N VAL A 293 6.95 15.13 -3.92
CA VAL A 293 7.59 14.14 -3.03
C VAL A 293 8.33 14.85 -1.90
N SER A 294 9.13 15.89 -2.21
CA SER A 294 9.80 16.69 -1.18
C SER A 294 8.81 17.29 -0.18
N ALA A 295 7.73 17.90 -0.66
CA ALA A 295 6.71 18.50 0.20
C ALA A 295 5.98 17.45 1.07
N LEU A 296 5.68 16.28 0.51
CA LEU A 296 5.04 15.18 1.24
C LEU A 296 5.93 14.64 2.34
N LEU A 297 7.20 14.35 2.04
CA LEU A 297 8.12 13.80 3.03
C LEU A 297 8.43 14.80 4.14
N ALA A 298 8.53 16.10 3.83
CA ALA A 298 8.63 17.15 4.84
C ALA A 298 7.36 17.24 5.72
N SER A 299 6.18 17.11 5.11
CA SER A 299 4.89 17.05 5.83
C SER A 299 4.80 15.82 6.74
N PHE A 300 5.34 14.68 6.31
CA PHE A 300 5.37 13.44 7.11
C PHE A 300 6.37 13.55 8.26
N SER A 301 7.59 14.03 8.00
CA SER A 301 8.63 14.18 9.03
C SER A 301 8.24 15.16 10.14
N ALA A 302 7.39 16.16 9.83
CA ALA A 302 6.85 17.08 10.83
C ALA A 302 5.86 16.40 11.81
N ARG A 303 5.23 15.29 11.42
CA ARG A 303 4.23 14.55 12.22
C ARG A 303 4.73 13.19 12.72
N TRP A 304 5.83 12.72 12.18
CA TRP A 304 6.46 11.45 12.51
C TRP A 304 7.98 11.60 12.43
N GLU A 305 8.63 11.69 13.58
CA GLU A 305 10.06 12.02 13.73
C GLU A 305 10.98 11.07 12.93
N SER A 306 10.70 9.76 12.94
CA SER A 306 11.51 8.80 12.17
C SER A 306 11.41 8.99 10.65
N GLY A 307 10.42 9.75 10.16
CA GLY A 307 10.29 10.14 8.76
C GLY A 307 11.36 11.11 8.27
N ILE A 308 12.17 11.69 9.15
CA ILE A 308 13.34 12.50 8.77
C ILE A 308 14.30 11.70 7.88
N ALA A 309 14.50 10.40 8.15
CA ALA A 309 15.36 9.55 7.35
C ALA A 309 14.89 9.44 5.89
N HIS A 310 13.57 9.35 5.68
CA HIS A 310 12.96 9.32 4.35
C HIS A 310 13.17 10.63 3.60
N ALA A 311 12.97 11.76 4.28
CA ALA A 311 13.20 13.09 3.70
C ALA A 311 14.67 13.28 3.30
N GLN A 312 15.62 12.92 4.16
CA GLN A 312 17.05 13.02 3.89
C GLN A 312 17.51 12.12 2.73
N ALA A 313 16.99 10.88 2.68
CA ALA A 313 17.28 9.96 1.58
C ALA A 313 16.78 10.52 0.24
N TRP A 314 15.58 11.10 0.23
CA TRP A 314 15.03 11.76 -0.96
C TRP A 314 15.84 12.99 -1.38
N GLU A 315 16.18 13.87 -0.44
CA GLU A 315 17.00 15.06 -0.71
C GLU A 315 18.35 14.67 -1.32
N SER A 316 19.00 13.64 -0.79
CA SER A 316 20.27 13.12 -1.34
C SER A 316 20.11 12.64 -2.78
N LEU A 317 19.04 11.89 -3.09
CA LEU A 317 18.74 11.47 -4.47
C LEU A 317 18.52 12.68 -5.38
N VAL A 318 17.79 13.68 -4.88
CA VAL A 318 17.42 14.86 -5.62
C VAL A 318 18.63 15.76 -5.91
N GLU A 319 19.58 15.89 -4.98
CA GLU A 319 20.88 16.51 -5.23
C GLU A 319 21.67 15.78 -6.32
N LEU A 320 21.68 14.45 -6.30
CA LEU A 320 22.31 13.64 -7.35
C LEU A 320 21.62 13.84 -8.71
N LEU A 321 20.28 13.88 -8.73
CA LEU A 321 19.50 14.18 -9.93
C LEU A 321 19.84 15.55 -10.48
N TRP A 322 19.99 16.59 -9.65
CA TRP A 322 20.31 17.94 -10.12
C TRP A 322 21.67 18.03 -10.82
N ASN A 323 22.63 17.21 -10.41
CA ASN A 323 23.92 17.10 -11.10
C ASN A 323 23.82 16.35 -12.44
N VAL A 324 22.75 15.59 -12.64
CA VAL A 324 22.47 14.83 -13.86
C VAL A 324 21.46 15.55 -14.76
N VAL A 325 20.54 16.38 -14.24
CA VAL A 325 19.51 17.17 -14.97
C VAL A 325 20.02 18.54 -15.40
#